data_AF-A0A059U7G2-F1
#
_entry.id   AF-A0A059U7G2-F1
#
_cell.length_a   1.000
_cell.length_b   1.000
_cell.length_c   1.000
_cell.angle_alpha   90.00
_cell.angle_beta   90.00
_cell.angle_gamma   90.00
#
_symmetry.space_group_name_H-M   'P 1'
#
loop_
_entity.id
_entity.type
_entity.pdbx_description
1 polymer ?
#
loop_
_entity_poly.entity_id
_entity_poly.type
_entity_poly.pdbx_seq_one_letter_code
_entity_poly.pdbx_strand_id
1 'polypeptide(L)'
;MSIDSSLIINEKEKKGSIEFQICHLTERIERLTLHLQKHSKDFSSRKGLYKIVRRRKCLLVYLTKNNFIFYEKLISQLGIRRLKTP
;
A
#
# COMPACT_ATOMS: atom_id res chain seq x y z
N MET A 1 -7.55 -11.11 8.22
CA MET A 1 -7.62 -11.83 6.93
C MET A 1 -6.21 -11.87 6.40
N SER A 2 -5.59 -13.05 6.38
CA SER A 2 -4.25 -13.25 5.80
C SER A 2 -4.33 -12.93 4.31
N ILE A 3 -3.70 -11.84 3.91
CA ILE A 3 -3.39 -11.63 2.49
C ILE A 3 -2.31 -12.65 2.18
N ASP A 4 -2.69 -13.65 1.39
CA ASP A 4 -1.81 -14.70 0.92
C ASP A 4 -0.66 -14.04 0.14
N SER A 5 0.46 -13.86 0.83
CA SER A 5 1.64 -13.13 0.33
C SER A 5 2.39 -13.93 -0.74
N SER A 6 1.88 -15.11 -1.09
CA SER A 6 2.49 -16.10 -1.97
C SER A 6 2.34 -15.79 -3.48
N LEU A 7 1.56 -14.79 -3.87
CA LEU A 7 1.34 -14.45 -5.30
C LEU A 7 2.08 -13.19 -5.79
N ILE A 8 3.06 -12.69 -5.04
CA ILE A 8 3.72 -11.42 -5.34
C ILE A 8 5.13 -11.67 -5.84
N ILE A 9 5.20 -11.96 -7.15
CA ILE A 9 6.23 -11.47 -8.09
C ILE A 9 7.70 -11.66 -7.64
N ASN A 10 8.36 -12.64 -8.25
CA ASN A 10 9.81 -12.95 -8.24
C ASN A 10 10.78 -11.90 -7.64
N GLU A 11 11.59 -12.38 -6.70
CA GLU A 11 12.13 -11.69 -5.51
C GLU A 11 13.28 -10.67 -5.68
N LYS A 12 13.72 -10.26 -6.88
CA LYS A 12 14.89 -9.35 -6.96
C LYS A 12 14.80 -8.24 -7.99
N GLU A 13 14.24 -8.50 -9.16
CA GLU A 13 14.23 -7.51 -10.24
C GLU A 13 13.12 -6.45 -10.10
N LYS A 14 12.07 -6.74 -9.33
CA LYS A 14 10.88 -5.87 -9.28
C LYS A 14 10.82 -4.90 -8.11
N LYS A 15 11.88 -4.75 -7.29
CA LYS A 15 11.90 -3.77 -6.17
C LYS A 15 11.64 -2.32 -6.63
N GLY A 16 11.97 -2.00 -7.88
CA GLY A 16 11.72 -0.69 -8.48
C GLY A 16 10.31 -0.50 -9.02
N SER A 17 9.52 -1.57 -9.21
CA SER A 17 8.20 -1.46 -9.83
C SER A 17 7.20 -0.77 -8.90
N ILE A 18 6.30 0.01 -9.48
CA ILE A 18 5.27 0.74 -8.73
C ILE A 18 4.36 -0.24 -7.98
N GLU A 19 4.10 -1.41 -8.57
CA GLU A 19 3.31 -2.50 -7.97
C GLU A 19 3.94 -3.00 -6.66
N PHE A 20 5.23 -3.34 -6.72
CA PHE A 20 5.97 -3.81 -5.55
C PHE A 20 5.97 -2.74 -4.46
N GLN A 21 6.20 -1.47 -4.83
CA GLN A 21 6.17 -0.37 -3.88
C GLN A 21 4.80 -0.23 -3.20
N ILE A 22 3.70 -0.30 -3.96
CA ILE A 22 2.35 -0.20 -3.37
C ILE A 22 2.06 -1.38 -2.45
N CYS A 23 2.40 -2.60 -2.86
CA CYS A 23 2.24 -3.78 -2.03
C CYS A 23 3.03 -3.66 -0.72
N HIS A 24 4.33 -3.34 -0.81
CA HIS A 24 5.20 -3.19 0.35
C HIS A 24 4.71 -2.08 1.30
N LEU A 25 4.24 -0.95 0.76
CA LEU A 25 3.64 0.11 1.58
C LEU A 25 2.35 -0.35 2.25
N THR A 26 1.54 -1.19 1.59
CA THR A 26 0.28 -1.73 2.14
C THR A 26 0.56 -2.66 3.32
N GLU A 27 1.45 -3.63 3.15
CA GLU A 27 1.88 -4.54 4.22
C GLU A 27 2.45 -3.76 5.43
N ARG A 28 3.26 -2.73 5.17
CA ARG A 28 3.83 -1.87 6.21
C ARG A 28 2.77 -1.04 6.93
N ILE A 29 1.74 -0.56 6.23
CA ILE A 29 0.59 0.14 6.82
C ILE A 29 -0.15 -0.81 7.77
N GLU A 30 -0.43 -2.03 7.34
CA GLU A 30 -1.14 -3.02 8.17
C GLU A 30 -0.37 -3.34 9.46
N ARG A 31 0.93 -3.65 9.34
CA ARG A 31 1.82 -3.89 10.48
C ARG A 31 1.85 -2.72 11.46
N LEU A 32 2.03 -1.49 10.96
CA LEU A 32 2.05 -0.29 11.80
C LEU A 32 0.68 0.01 12.42
N THR A 33 -0.41 -0.29 11.72
CA THR A 33 -1.76 -0.11 12.25
C THR A 33 -1.99 -1.03 13.44
N LEU A 34 -1.61 -2.30 13.34
CA LEU A 34 -1.67 -3.25 14.45
C LEU A 34 -0.78 -2.83 15.63
N HIS A 35 0.43 -2.32 15.35
CA HIS A 35 1.32 -1.80 16.38
C HIS A 35 0.68 -0.61 17.13
N LEU A 36 0.11 0.35 16.41
CA LEU A 36 -0.51 1.55 17.00
C LEU A 36 -1.83 1.25 17.73
N GLN A 37 -2.52 0.16 17.38
CA GLN A 37 -3.66 -0.32 18.17
C GLN A 37 -3.24 -0.73 19.58
N LYS A 38 -2.05 -1.35 19.74
CA LYS A 38 -1.48 -1.69 21.04
C LYS A 38 -0.81 -0.48 21.72
N HIS A 39 -0.17 0.39 20.94
CA HIS A 39 0.60 1.54 21.43
C HIS A 39 -0.02 2.86 20.98
N SER A 40 -1.18 3.20 21.56
CA SER A 40 -1.95 4.39 21.17
C SER A 40 -1.26 5.72 21.47
N LYS A 41 -0.24 5.75 22.33
CA LYS A 41 0.54 6.96 22.68
C LYS A 41 1.78 7.17 21.81
N ASP A 42 2.07 6.27 20.86
CA ASP A 42 3.20 6.47 19.94
C ASP A 42 2.83 7.41 18.78
N PHE A 43 2.97 8.72 19.05
CA PHE A 43 2.69 9.77 18.08
C PHE A 43 3.73 9.83 16.94
N SER A 44 4.97 9.44 17.20
CA SER A 44 6.05 9.42 16.20
C SER A 44 5.78 8.39 15.13
N SER A 45 5.43 7.16 15.53
CA SER A 45 5.05 6.09 14.61
C SER A 45 3.76 6.43 13.85
N ARG A 46 2.79 7.08 14.51
CA ARG A 46 1.56 7.57 13.84
C ARG A 46 1.87 8.60 12.75
N LYS A 47 2.79 9.54 13.01
CA LYS A 47 3.27 10.50 11.99
C LYS A 47 3.98 9.79 10.84
N GLY A 48 4.77 8.75 11.13
CA GLY A 48 5.37 7.87 10.13
C GLY A 48 4.34 7.16 9.27
N LEU A 49 3.30 6.60 9.89
CA LEU A 49 2.19 5.95 9.19
C LEU A 49 1.49 6.89 8.20
N TYR A 50 1.19 8.13 8.60
CA TYR A 50 0.58 9.10 7.69
C TYR A 50 1.44 9.39 6.45
N LYS A 51 2.77 9.47 6.62
CA LYS A 51 3.70 9.65 5.48
C LYS A 51 3.62 8.46 4.51
N ILE A 52 3.57 7.24 5.04
CA ILE A 52 3.48 6.00 4.23
C ILE A 52 2.15 5.94 3.49
N VAL A 53 1.03 6.23 4.16
CA VAL A 53 -0.30 6.30 3.57
C VAL A 53 -0.35 7.34 2.44
N ARG A 54 0.20 8.54 2.67
CA ARG A 54 0.26 9.59 1.65
C ARG A 54 1.08 9.15 0.43
N ARG A 55 2.24 8.54 0.64
CA ARG A 55 3.10 8.03 -0.45
C ARG A 55 2.37 6.98 -1.29
N ARG A 56 1.69 6.02 -0.65
CA ARG A 56 0.88 5.00 -1.34
C ARG A 56 -0.25 5.63 -2.15
N LYS A 57 -0.92 6.64 -1.61
CA LYS A 57 -1.97 7.39 -2.32
C LYS A 57 -1.42 8.07 -3.58
N CYS A 58 -0.26 8.72 -3.50
CA CYS A 58 0.36 9.35 -4.68
C CYS A 58 0.69 8.33 -5.78
N LEU A 59 1.21 7.16 -5.41
CA LEU A 59 1.51 6.08 -6.39
C LEU A 59 0.24 5.53 -7.04
N LEU A 60 -0.85 5.37 -6.27
CA LEU A 60 -2.14 4.95 -6.82
C LEU A 60 -2.70 5.98 -7.80
N VAL A 61 -2.64 7.28 -7.46
CA VAL A 61 -3.05 8.36 -8.37
C VAL A 61 -2.20 8.37 -9.64
N TYR A 62 -0.90 8.11 -9.53
CA TYR A 62 -0.03 7.97 -10.69
C TYR A 62 -0.45 6.79 -11.58
N LEU A 63 -0.78 5.63 -10.99
CA LEU A 63 -1.27 4.47 -11.75
C LEU A 63 -2.61 4.76 -12.42
N THR A 64 -3.55 5.45 -11.75
CA THR A 64 -4.84 5.78 -12.38
C THR A 64 -4.67 6.61 -13.65
N LYS A 65 -3.65 7.47 -13.71
CA LYS A 65 -3.39 8.33 -14.89
C LYS A 65 -2.64 7.60 -16.01
N ASN A 66 -1.71 6.72 -15.67
CA ASN A 66 -0.86 6.06 -16.66
C ASN A 66 -1.41 4.71 -17.12
N ASN A 67 -2.02 3.93 -16.23
CA ASN A 67 -2.51 2.60 -16.56
C ASN A 67 -3.67 2.17 -15.65
N PHE A 68 -4.88 2.48 -16.10
CA PHE A 68 -6.11 2.19 -15.37
C PHE A 68 -6.38 0.70 -15.18
N ILE A 69 -6.06 -0.14 -16.17
CA ILE A 69 -6.27 -1.60 -16.11
C ILE A 69 -5.44 -2.21 -14.98
N PHE A 70 -4.19 -1.78 -14.86
CA PHE A 70 -3.31 -2.22 -13.78
C PHE A 70 -3.78 -1.71 -12.41
N TYR A 71 -4.29 -0.47 -12.33
CA TYR A 71 -4.86 0.06 -11.10
C TYR A 71 -6.04 -0.78 -10.59
N GLU A 72 -7.00 -1.11 -11.45
CA GLU A 72 -8.16 -1.93 -11.08
C GLU A 72 -7.74 -3.34 -10.62
N LYS A 73 -6.79 -3.97 -11.34
CA LYS A 73 -6.23 -5.27 -10.94
C LYS A 73 -5.58 -5.20 -9.56
N LEU A 74 -4.74 -4.18 -9.33
CA LEU A 74 -4.01 -4.01 -8.08
C LEU A 74 -4.95 -3.72 -6.89
N ILE A 75 -5.98 -2.91 -7.11
CA ILE A 75 -7.01 -2.65 -6.09
C ILE A 75 -7.78 -3.90 -5.72
N SER A 76 -8.18 -4.69 -6.73
CA SER A 76 -8.89 -5.95 -6.52
C SER A 76 -8.02 -6.93 -5.72
N GLN A 77 -6.74 -7.03 -6.04
CA GLN A 77 -5.79 -7.91 -5.34
C GLN A 77 -5.51 -7.48 -3.90
N LEU A 78 -5.33 -6.19 -3.64
CA LEU A 78 -4.95 -5.67 -2.32
C LEU A 78 -6.16 -5.33 -1.43
N GLY A 79 -7.39 -5.44 -1.93
CA GLY A 79 -8.61 -5.09 -1.18
C GLY A 79 -8.67 -3.62 -0.73
N ILE A 80 -7.96 -2.72 -1.43
CA ILE A 80 -7.87 -1.30 -1.07
C ILE A 80 -9.16 -0.60 -1.51
N ARG A 81 -9.74 0.25 -0.65
CA ARG A 81 -10.88 1.09 -1.06
C ARG A 81 -10.50 1.99 -2.24
N ARG A 82 -11.33 1.99 -3.29
CA ARG A 82 -11.17 2.86 -4.46
C ARG A 82 -11.05 4.31 -4.03
N LEU A 83 -10.06 5.01 -4.57
CA LEU A 83 -9.93 6.44 -4.37
C LEU A 83 -11.04 7.13 -5.15
N LYS A 84 -11.89 7.89 -4.44
CA LYS A 84 -12.82 8.84 -5.07
C LYS A 84 -11.96 10.02 -5.54
N THR A 85 -11.45 9.93 -6.77
CA THR A 85 -10.76 11.06 -7.40
C THR A 85 -11.78 12.17 -7.64
N PRO A 86 -11.46 13.44 -7.32
CA PRO A 86 -12.25 14.57 -7.81
C PRO A 86 -12.14 14.71 -9.33
#